data_AF-A0A7S0UPA9-F1
#
_entry.id   AF-A0A7S0UPA9-F1
#
_cell.length_a   1.000
_cell.length_b   1.000
_cell.length_c   1.000
_cell.angle_alpha   90.00
_cell.angle_beta   90.00
_cell.angle_gamma   90.00
#
_symmetry.space_group_name_H-M   'P 1'
#
loop_
_entity.id
_entity.type
_entity.pdbx_description
1 polymer ?
#
loop_
_entity_poly.entity_id
_entity_poly.type
_entity_poly.pdbx_seq_one_letter_code
_entity_poly.pdbx_strand_id
1 'polypeptide(L)'
;MHFSTRRRLAVPQRLLPGVTVFCFFLTSVGYKLAWTAISSLLTFYSSLYGPRILLKLNIAYFFPSIPVLILQTLFNDCMDRRLGLPTATMSRYVVGLGGLSYLTYVFPALTAASEARLLAFTTLIGVCYGLAFGTSYQM
;
A
#
# COMPACT_ATOMS: atom_id res chain seq x y z
N MET A 1 32.39 -6.07 -41.91
CA MET A 1 32.18 -7.15 -40.92
C MET A 1 32.12 -6.55 -39.52
N HIS A 2 30.93 -6.41 -38.93
CA HIS A 2 30.61 -6.88 -37.57
C HIS A 2 29.17 -6.47 -37.22
N PHE A 3 28.26 -7.42 -37.44
CA PHE A 3 26.95 -7.45 -36.82
C PHE A 3 27.14 -7.58 -35.30
N SER A 4 26.69 -6.59 -34.52
CA SER A 4 26.51 -6.75 -33.06
C SER A 4 25.02 -6.91 -32.75
N THR A 5 24.57 -8.13 -33.04
CA THR A 5 23.51 -8.93 -32.42
C THR A 5 22.69 -8.25 -31.32
N ARG A 6 21.48 -7.85 -31.70
CA ARG A 6 20.33 -7.67 -30.80
C ARG A 6 20.14 -8.94 -29.96
N ARG A 7 20.34 -8.87 -28.64
CA ARG A 7 19.64 -9.75 -27.69
C ARG A 7 18.57 -8.93 -26.99
N ARG A 8 17.43 -8.77 -27.65
CA ARG A 8 16.18 -8.53 -26.93
C ARG A 8 15.91 -9.82 -26.18
N LEU A 9 16.15 -9.81 -24.86
CA LEU A 9 15.63 -10.82 -23.96
C LEU A 9 14.11 -10.83 -24.16
N ALA A 10 13.62 -11.85 -24.88
CA ALA A 10 12.21 -12.14 -24.96
C ALA A 10 11.78 -12.61 -23.56
N VAL A 11 11.24 -11.69 -22.76
CA VAL A 11 10.46 -12.04 -21.58
C VAL A 11 9.12 -12.55 -22.11
N PRO A 12 8.78 -13.85 -21.95
CA PRO A 12 7.45 -14.32 -22.31
C PRO A 12 6.49 -13.95 -21.18
N GLN A 13 6.14 -12.66 -21.06
CA GLN A 13 5.03 -12.22 -20.22
C GLN A 13 3.74 -12.26 -21.04
N ARG A 14 3.29 -13.47 -21.41
CA ARG A 14 1.89 -13.67 -21.81
C ARG A 14 1.06 -13.91 -20.55
N LEU A 15 1.00 -12.94 -19.63
CA LEU A 15 -0.14 -12.89 -18.73
C LEU A 15 -1.35 -12.48 -19.57
N LEU A 16 -2.40 -13.29 -19.53
CA LEU A 16 -3.68 -12.92 -20.15
C LEU A 16 -4.08 -11.54 -19.62
N PRO A 17 -4.46 -10.58 -20.49
CA PRO A 17 -4.77 -9.21 -20.07
C PRO A 17 -5.81 -9.15 -18.95
N GLY A 18 -6.73 -10.13 -18.89
CA GLY A 18 -7.71 -10.24 -17.81
C GLY A 18 -7.13 -10.56 -16.42
N VAL A 19 -6.04 -11.33 -16.33
CA VAL A 19 -5.43 -11.71 -15.03
C VAL A 19 -4.73 -10.51 -14.41
N THR A 20 -4.00 -9.73 -15.20
CA THR A 20 -3.33 -8.51 -14.72
C THR A 20 -4.34 -7.49 -14.21
N VAL A 21 -5.43 -7.26 -14.96
CA VAL A 21 -6.52 -6.37 -14.54
C VAL A 21 -7.20 -6.87 -13.27
N PHE A 22 -7.41 -8.18 -13.15
CA PHE A 22 -7.99 -8.76 -11.94
C PHE A 22 -7.08 -8.61 -10.72
N CYS A 23 -5.77 -8.83 -10.86
CA CYS A 23 -4.80 -8.60 -9.79
C CYS A 23 -4.74 -7.13 -9.38
N PHE A 24 -4.77 -6.21 -10.34
CA PHE A 24 -4.85 -4.76 -10.08
C PHE A 24 -6.13 -4.41 -9.32
N PHE A 25 -7.27 -4.95 -9.73
CA PHE A 25 -8.55 -4.75 -9.04
C PHE A 25 -8.51 -5.30 -7.61
N LEU A 26 -8.01 -6.52 -7.41
CA LEU A 26 -7.86 -7.14 -6.08
C LEU A 26 -6.97 -6.32 -5.15
N THR A 27 -5.85 -5.78 -5.65
CA THR A 27 -5.06 -4.85 -4.84
C THR A 27 -5.85 -3.61 -4.47
N SER A 28 -6.54 -3.03 -5.44
CA SER A 28 -7.32 -1.82 -5.30
C SER A 28 -8.39 -1.94 -4.23
N VAL A 29 -9.07 -3.08 -4.22
CA VAL A 29 -10.05 -3.43 -3.22
C VAL A 29 -9.39 -3.72 -1.88
N GLY A 30 -8.33 -4.54 -1.86
CA GLY A 30 -7.64 -4.97 -0.64
C GLY A 30 -7.12 -3.80 0.21
N TYR A 31 -6.46 -2.82 -0.40
CA TYR A 31 -5.95 -1.68 0.37
C TYR A 31 -7.06 -0.71 0.82
N LYS A 32 -8.14 -0.57 0.06
CA LYS A 32 -9.29 0.26 0.47
C LYS A 32 -10.08 -0.39 1.61
N LEU A 33 -10.16 -1.73 1.65
CA LEU A 33 -10.87 -2.46 2.68
C LEU A 33 -10.38 -2.14 4.10
N ALA A 34 -9.06 -1.99 4.29
CA ALA A 34 -8.50 -1.64 5.60
C ALA A 34 -9.01 -0.28 6.10
N TRP A 35 -8.99 0.75 5.25
CA TRP A 35 -9.54 2.06 5.61
C TRP A 35 -11.06 2.04 5.81
N THR A 36 -11.78 1.31 4.95
CA THR A 36 -13.24 1.12 5.08
C THR A 36 -13.59 0.44 6.40
N ALA A 37 -12.82 -0.55 6.84
CA ALA A 37 -13.03 -1.23 8.12
C ALA A 37 -12.76 -0.30 9.31
N ILE A 38 -11.72 0.53 9.27
CA ILE A 38 -11.47 1.54 10.32
C ILE A 38 -12.62 2.55 10.35
N SER A 39 -13.06 2.99 9.16
CA SER A 39 -14.15 3.96 9.02
C SER A 39 -15.49 3.41 9.48
N SER A 40 -15.75 2.10 9.37
CA SER A 40 -16.97 1.50 9.89
C SER A 40 -17.00 1.42 11.42
N LEU A 41 -15.84 1.32 12.07
CA LEU A 41 -15.69 1.38 13.53
C LEU A 41 -15.60 2.81 14.09
N LEU A 42 -15.67 3.82 13.24
CA LEU A 42 -15.45 5.22 13.59
C LEU A 42 -16.49 5.75 14.60
N THR A 43 -17.76 5.35 14.45
CA THR A 43 -18.83 5.68 15.40
C THR A 43 -18.55 5.11 16.78
N PHE A 44 -17.99 3.89 16.86
CA PHE A 44 -17.59 3.28 18.12
C PHE A 44 -16.45 4.07 18.78
N TYR A 45 -15.40 4.43 18.02
CA TYR A 45 -14.30 5.24 18.55
C TYR A 45 -14.72 6.66 18.93
N SER A 46 -15.67 7.27 18.20
CA SER A 46 -16.21 8.58 18.53
C SER A 46 -16.98 8.59 19.84
N SER A 47 -17.64 7.49 20.19
CA SER A 47 -18.29 7.33 21.50
C SER A 47 -17.26 7.17 22.62
N LEU A 48 -16.15 6.48 22.35
CA LEU A 48 -15.13 6.12 23.35
C LEU A 48 -14.12 7.25 23.65
N TYR A 49 -13.64 7.94 22.62
CA TYR A 49 -12.59 8.98 22.71
C TYR A 49 -13.10 10.40 22.42
N GLY A 50 -14.39 10.53 22.12
CA GLY A 50 -15.05 11.78 21.79
C GLY A 50 -14.99 12.16 20.31
N PRO A 51 -15.75 13.20 19.90
CA PRO A 51 -15.99 13.54 18.49
C PRO A 51 -14.75 14.05 17.74
N ARG A 52 -13.69 14.47 18.45
CA ARG A 52 -12.45 14.95 17.83
C ARG A 52 -11.59 13.83 17.24
N ILE A 53 -11.85 12.56 17.59
CA ILE A 53 -11.07 11.41 17.12
C ILE A 53 -11.18 11.22 15.60
N LEU A 54 -12.36 11.54 15.04
CA LEU A 54 -12.64 11.55 13.61
C LEU A 54 -11.62 12.39 12.84
N LEU A 55 -11.41 13.62 13.28
CA LEU A 55 -10.48 14.55 12.64
C LEU A 55 -9.03 14.05 12.77
N LYS A 56 -8.65 13.59 13.97
CA LYS A 56 -7.30 13.06 14.23
C LYS A 56 -7.00 11.82 13.37
N LEU A 57 -7.95 10.91 13.20
CA LEU A 57 -7.83 9.72 12.35
C LEU A 57 -7.65 10.08 10.88
N ASN A 58 -8.40 11.05 10.36
CA ASN A 58 -8.25 11.51 8.99
C ASN A 58 -6.88 12.17 8.76
N ILE A 59 -6.44 13.04 9.67
CA ILE A 59 -5.10 13.64 9.58
C ILE A 59 -4.02 12.55 9.66
N ALA A 60 -4.15 11.61 10.59
CA ALA A 60 -3.23 10.48 10.74
C ALA A 60 -3.17 9.62 9.47
N TYR A 61 -4.27 9.45 8.73
CA TYR A 61 -4.26 8.65 7.50
C TYR A 61 -3.73 9.42 6.28
N PHE A 62 -4.23 10.64 6.05
CA PHE A 62 -3.94 11.40 4.84
C PHE A 62 -2.63 12.17 4.91
N PHE A 63 -2.25 12.69 6.07
CA PHE A 63 -1.05 13.52 6.19
C PHE A 63 0.25 12.77 5.91
N PRO A 64 0.50 11.55 6.44
CA PRO A 64 1.73 10.81 6.14
C PRO A 64 1.69 10.13 4.76
N SER A 65 0.52 9.88 4.18
CA SER A 65 0.46 9.21 2.88
C SER A 65 1.05 10.09 1.76
N ILE A 66 0.82 11.41 1.77
CA ILE A 66 1.37 12.34 0.78
C ILE A 66 2.91 12.29 0.69
N PRO A 67 3.68 12.53 1.78
CA PRO A 67 5.13 12.46 1.73
C PRO A 67 5.63 11.05 1.43
N VAL A 68 4.91 10.01 1.86
CA VAL A 68 5.25 8.62 1.52
C VAL A 68 5.11 8.36 0.03
N LEU A 69 4.07 8.87 -0.63
CA LEU A 69 3.95 8.76 -2.09
C LEU A 69 5.15 9.40 -2.80
N ILE A 70 5.58 10.58 -2.36
CA ILE A 70 6.74 11.29 -2.94
C ILE A 70 8.04 10.53 -2.67
N LEU A 71 8.22 10.02 -1.44
CA LEU A 71 9.41 9.25 -1.09
C LEU A 71 9.44 7.91 -1.84
N GLN A 72 8.27 7.33 -2.06
CA GLN A 72 8.11 6.09 -2.80
C GLN A 72 8.50 6.27 -4.26
N THR A 73 8.10 7.34 -4.95
CA THR A 73 8.49 7.53 -6.35
C THR A 73 10.02 7.58 -6.50
N LEU A 74 10.71 8.26 -5.57
CA LEU A 74 12.18 8.28 -5.51
C LEU A 74 12.80 6.91 -5.22
N PHE A 75 12.23 6.17 -4.26
CA PHE A 75 12.69 4.81 -3.94
C PHE A 75 12.42 3.82 -5.07
N ASN A 76 11.30 3.99 -5.77
CA ASN A 76 10.94 3.13 -6.88
C ASN A 76 11.97 3.24 -7.99
N ASP A 77 12.36 4.46 -8.38
CA ASP A 77 13.39 4.70 -9.38
C ASP A 77 14.75 4.07 -8.98
N CYS A 78 15.09 4.08 -7.70
CA CYS A 78 16.32 3.47 -7.20
C CYS A 78 16.26 1.94 -7.26
N MET A 79 15.15 1.34 -6.85
CA MET A 79 14.93 -0.10 -6.88
C MET A 79 14.82 -0.64 -8.31
N ASP A 80 14.15 0.08 -9.21
CA ASP A 80 13.97 -0.33 -10.61
C ASP A 80 15.32 -0.37 -11.34
N ARG A 81 16.23 0.55 -11.00
CA ARG A 81 17.63 0.55 -11.48
C ARG A 81 18.46 -0.62 -10.94
N ARG A 82 18.16 -1.14 -9.75
CA ARG A 82 18.95 -2.21 -9.10
C ARG A 82 18.42 -3.63 -9.33
N LEU A 83 17.11 -3.82 -9.38
CA LEU A 83 16.47 -5.15 -9.35
C LEU A 83 15.72 -5.50 -10.65
N GLY A 84 15.52 -4.52 -11.53
CA GLY A 84 14.68 -4.67 -12.72
C GLY A 84 13.17 -4.62 -12.38
N LEU A 85 12.40 -4.11 -13.34
CA LEU A 85 10.95 -3.87 -13.23
C LEU A 85 10.13 -5.05 -12.63
N PRO A 86 10.24 -6.31 -13.12
CA PRO A 86 9.32 -7.35 -12.66
C PRO A 86 9.55 -7.76 -11.19
N THR A 87 10.81 -7.87 -10.76
CA THR A 87 11.16 -8.29 -9.39
C THR A 87 10.89 -7.18 -8.38
N ALA A 88 11.16 -5.93 -8.76
CA ALA A 88 10.85 -4.76 -7.93
C ALA A 88 9.35 -4.66 -7.66
N THR A 89 8.51 -4.78 -8.68
CA THR A 89 7.06 -4.75 -8.55
C THR A 89 6.52 -5.87 -7.65
N MET A 90 7.03 -7.08 -7.78
CA MET A 90 6.60 -8.23 -6.97
C MET A 90 6.96 -8.04 -5.48
N SER A 91 8.16 -7.56 -5.19
CA SER A 91 8.59 -7.30 -3.81
C SER A 91 7.75 -6.20 -3.13
N ARG A 92 7.44 -5.12 -3.85
CA ARG A 92 6.58 -4.04 -3.33
C ARG A 92 5.15 -4.52 -3.07
N TYR A 93 4.64 -5.41 -3.93
CA TYR A 93 3.32 -6.03 -3.75
C TYR A 93 3.26 -6.87 -2.47
N VAL A 94 4.25 -7.75 -2.27
CA VAL A 94 4.32 -8.61 -1.08
C VAL A 94 4.47 -7.79 0.19
N VAL A 95 5.32 -6.76 0.18
CA VAL A 95 5.52 -5.88 1.34
C VAL A 95 4.27 -5.04 1.61
N GLY A 96 3.64 -4.47 0.58
CA GLY A 96 2.45 -3.65 0.71
C GLY A 96 1.24 -4.42 1.22
N LEU A 97 0.84 -5.49 0.51
CA LEU A 97 -0.31 -6.31 0.89
C LEU A 97 -0.03 -7.17 2.13
N GLY A 98 1.14 -7.79 2.23
CA GLY A 98 1.52 -8.57 3.40
C GLY A 98 1.57 -7.72 4.67
N GLY A 99 2.16 -6.52 4.56
CA GLY A 99 2.16 -5.54 5.65
C GLY A 99 0.74 -5.12 6.03
N LEU A 100 -0.12 -4.82 5.05
CA LEU A 100 -1.50 -4.42 5.32
C LEU A 100 -2.34 -5.53 5.97
N SER A 101 -2.22 -6.77 5.50
CA SER A 101 -2.91 -7.93 6.07
C SER A 101 -2.46 -8.17 7.51
N TYR A 102 -1.15 -8.09 7.78
CA TYR A 102 -0.62 -8.23 9.13
C TYR A 102 -1.12 -7.10 10.05
N LEU A 103 -1.07 -5.85 9.59
CA LEU A 103 -1.54 -4.71 10.38
C LEU A 103 -3.03 -4.80 10.68
N THR A 104 -3.84 -5.27 9.73
CA THR A 104 -5.29 -5.46 9.91
C THR A 104 -5.59 -6.59 10.90
N TYR A 105 -4.81 -7.66 10.88
CA TYR A 105 -4.95 -8.77 11.85
C TYR A 105 -4.63 -8.34 13.28
N VAL A 106 -3.59 -7.52 13.46
CA VAL A 106 -3.15 -7.07 14.80
C VAL A 106 -3.96 -5.85 15.30
N PHE A 107 -4.65 -5.14 14.40
CA PHE A 107 -5.41 -3.93 14.70
C PHE A 107 -6.39 -4.05 15.88
N PRO A 108 -7.34 -5.02 15.94
CA PRO A 108 -8.29 -5.10 17.03
C PRO A 108 -7.64 -5.38 18.40
N ALA A 109 -6.51 -6.10 18.43
CA ALA A 109 -5.82 -6.42 19.68
C ALA A 109 -5.08 -5.21 20.29
N LEU A 110 -4.54 -4.32 19.45
CA LEU A 110 -3.70 -3.21 19.92
C LEU A 110 -4.42 -1.87 20.07
N THR A 111 -5.56 -1.68 19.40
CA THR A 111 -6.30 -0.41 19.38
C THR A 111 -7.31 -0.26 20.51
N ALA A 112 -7.63 -1.34 21.21
CA ALA A 112 -8.57 -1.32 22.33
C ALA A 112 -8.06 -0.58 23.58
N ALA A 113 -6.73 -0.37 23.70
CA ALA A 113 -6.12 0.08 24.95
C ALA A 113 -5.65 1.56 24.97
N SER A 114 -5.54 2.23 23.82
CA SER A 114 -5.00 3.60 23.78
C SER A 114 -5.29 4.35 22.47
N GLU A 115 -5.73 5.60 22.59
CA GLU A 115 -5.92 6.54 21.47
C GLU A 115 -4.64 6.72 20.65
N ALA A 116 -3.48 6.84 21.31
CA ALA A 116 -2.21 7.05 20.63
C ALA A 116 -1.81 5.86 19.75
N ARG A 117 -2.10 4.62 20.20
CA ARG A 117 -1.85 3.40 19.43
C ARG A 117 -2.78 3.29 18.23
N LEU A 118 -4.05 3.69 18.38
CA LEU A 118 -5.00 3.78 17.27
C LEU A 118 -4.45 4.71 16.17
N LEU A 119 -4.03 5.92 16.54
CA LEU A 119 -3.48 6.89 15.59
C LEU A 119 -2.15 6.42 14.95
N ALA A 120 -1.28 5.76 15.73
CA ALA A 120 -0.04 5.17 15.22
C ALA A 120 -0.30 4.03 14.22
N PHE A 121 -1.31 3.19 14.46
CA PHE A 121 -1.68 2.16 13.50
C PHE A 121 -2.33 2.74 12.25
N THR A 122 -3.19 3.75 12.39
CA THR A 122 -3.82 4.42 11.25
C THR A 122 -2.79 5.15 10.36
N THR A 123 -1.79 5.81 10.96
CA THR A 123 -0.67 6.40 10.21
C THR A 123 0.11 5.32 9.46
N LEU A 124 0.45 4.20 10.10
CA LEU A 124 1.17 3.11 9.46
C LEU A 124 0.37 2.47 8.31
N ILE A 125 -0.95 2.32 8.47
CA ILE A 125 -1.84 1.87 7.39
C ILE A 125 -1.87 2.89 6.25
N GLY A 126 -1.89 4.19 6.53
CA GLY A 126 -1.77 5.25 5.54
C GLY A 126 -0.44 5.23 4.76
N VAL A 127 0.67 4.91 5.46
CA VAL A 127 1.99 4.70 4.84
C VAL A 127 1.97 3.49 3.91
N CYS A 128 1.48 2.34 4.38
CA CYS A 128 1.35 1.14 3.57
C CYS A 128 0.41 1.34 2.37
N TYR A 129 -0.69 2.10 2.56
CA TYR A 129 -1.59 2.51 1.49
C TYR A 129 -0.87 3.33 0.43
N GLY A 130 -0.08 4.33 0.84
CA GLY A 130 0.70 5.14 -0.08
C GLY A 130 1.62 4.27 -0.94
N LEU A 131 2.36 3.36 -0.28
CA LEU A 131 3.25 2.40 -0.94
C LEU A 131 2.51 1.48 -1.92
N ALA A 132 1.36 0.92 -1.55
CA ALA A 132 0.59 0.07 -2.45
C ALA A 132 0.05 0.86 -3.65
N PHE A 133 -0.47 2.07 -3.41
CA PHE A 133 -1.06 2.91 -4.46
C PHE A 133 -0.04 3.34 -5.51
N GLY A 134 1.18 3.75 -5.10
CA GLY A 134 2.23 4.11 -6.06
C GLY A 134 2.71 2.94 -6.92
N THR A 135 2.62 1.70 -6.42
CA THR A 135 2.97 0.51 -7.22
C THR A 135 1.95 0.17 -8.29
N SER A 136 0.67 0.45 -8.02
CA SER A 136 -0.41 0.22 -8.97
C SER A 136 -0.21 1.05 -10.25
N TYR A 137 0.31 2.28 -10.17
CA TYR A 137 0.58 3.11 -11.36
C TYR A 137 1.71 2.59 -12.26
N GLN A 138 2.55 1.68 -11.76
CA GLN A 138 3.71 1.14 -12.49
C GLN A 138 3.48 -0.24 -13.08
N MET A 139 2.34 -0.89 -12.76
CA MET A 139 1.89 -2.15 -13.36
C MET A 139 1.17 -1.91 -14.68
#